data_AF-A0A6S7C5U0-F1
#
_entry.id   AF-A0A6S7C5U0-F1
#
_cell.length_a   1.000
_cell.length_b   1.000
_cell.length_c   1.000
_cell.angle_alpha   90.00
_cell.angle_beta   90.00
_cell.angle_gamma   90.00
#
_symmetry.space_group_name_H-M   'P 1'
#
loop_
_entity.id
_entity.type
_entity.pdbx_description
1 polymer ?
#
loop_
_entity_poly.entity_id
_entity_poly.type
_entity_poly.pdbx_seq_one_letter_code
_entity_poly.pdbx_strand_id
1 'polypeptide(L)'
;MKKTLSLAIAALCLSATAQAHQVWIEQPAGKSAVIRFGEFAENLREASPGYLDGFNKLSAKLISAKGESPLTVAKVADGFTLSAKAVRNESLVAEEPALPLRKFKHGGVGEPMDAWFWMSARYMADASVAAKPSLTMDIVPTGKAGEFQIVLKGQPLAKTKLVAMVQSGWEKVAYTDAQGKAHLDLPWKGQYVLRAMHIDRTPGERAGANGPEHYDGIGYVSTLTFVKPDGAAPLPAGPVMPPNKPPVAAPVAAAAQGTTAAK
;
A
#
# COMPACT_ATOMS: atom_id res chain seq x y z
N MET A 1 11.34 -52.14 -29.88
CA MET A 1 11.41 -50.74 -30.35
C MET A 1 9.96 -50.24 -30.38
N LYS A 2 9.51 -49.16 -29.75
CA LYS A 2 10.11 -47.88 -29.38
C LYS A 2 9.57 -47.43 -28.01
N LYS A 3 10.42 -46.77 -27.24
CA LYS A 3 10.14 -46.13 -25.95
C LYS A 3 9.30 -44.87 -26.21
N THR A 4 8.29 -44.60 -25.39
CA THR A 4 7.74 -43.24 -25.24
C THR A 4 7.86 -42.83 -23.78
N LEU A 5 8.84 -41.96 -23.56
CA LEU A 5 9.08 -41.16 -22.38
C LEU A 5 7.95 -40.12 -22.26
N SER A 6 7.42 -39.88 -21.06
CA SER A 6 6.67 -38.66 -20.78
C SER A 6 7.21 -38.05 -19.50
N LEU A 7 8.10 -37.08 -19.69
CA LEU A 7 8.66 -36.23 -18.66
C LEU A 7 7.61 -35.14 -18.36
N ALA A 8 6.92 -35.23 -17.22
CA ALA A 8 6.05 -34.16 -16.76
C ALA A 8 6.93 -33.03 -16.20
N ILE A 9 7.13 -31.97 -17.00
CA ILE A 9 7.74 -30.72 -16.54
C ILE A 9 6.68 -30.01 -15.70
N ALA A 10 6.86 -30.01 -14.38
CA ALA A 10 6.16 -29.10 -13.49
C ALA A 10 6.69 -27.68 -13.75
N ALA A 11 6.01 -26.94 -14.63
CA ALA A 11 6.24 -25.52 -14.78
C ALA A 11 5.79 -24.82 -13.48
N LEU A 12 6.74 -24.49 -12.61
CA LEU A 12 6.52 -23.47 -11.60
C LEU A 12 6.25 -22.16 -12.35
N CYS A 13 4.97 -21.79 -12.46
CA CYS A 13 4.58 -20.44 -12.80
C CYS A 13 5.05 -19.52 -11.66
N LEU A 14 6.30 -19.06 -11.74
CA LEU A 14 6.77 -17.86 -11.05
C LEU A 14 5.91 -16.71 -11.57
N SER A 15 4.77 -16.51 -10.91
CA SER A 15 3.93 -15.36 -11.13
C SER A 15 4.76 -14.17 -10.68
N ALA A 16 5.30 -13.41 -11.63
CA ALA A 16 5.88 -12.10 -11.32
C ALA A 16 4.77 -11.28 -10.67
N THR A 17 4.79 -11.19 -9.35
CA THR A 17 3.92 -10.30 -8.59
C THR A 17 4.24 -8.90 -9.08
N ALA A 18 3.24 -8.23 -9.66
CA ALA A 18 3.41 -6.82 -9.98
C ALA A 18 3.73 -6.08 -8.68
N GLN A 19 4.99 -5.64 -8.55
CA GLN A 19 5.52 -4.89 -7.42
C GLN A 19 4.58 -3.72 -7.13
N ALA A 20 3.83 -3.83 -6.05
CA ALA A 20 2.80 -2.88 -5.69
C ALA A 20 3.08 -2.39 -4.28
N HIS A 21 4.04 -1.47 -4.18
CA HIS A 21 4.30 -0.69 -2.98
C HIS A 21 2.99 -0.21 -2.35
N GLN A 22 2.90 -0.43 -1.05
CA GLN A 22 1.77 -0.02 -0.23
C GLN A 22 2.27 0.57 1.07
N VAL A 23 1.43 1.40 1.69
CA VAL A 23 1.57 1.73 3.10
C VAL A 23 0.64 0.86 3.91
N TRP A 24 1.07 0.41 5.10
CA TRP A 24 0.21 -0.27 6.05
C TRP A 24 0.62 0.10 7.47
N ILE A 25 -0.27 -0.10 8.45
CA ILE A 25 0.04 0.16 9.86
C ILE A 25 0.21 -1.18 10.57
N GLU A 26 1.34 -1.35 11.27
CA GLU A 26 1.59 -2.47 12.19
C GLU A 26 1.47 -1.98 13.63
N GLN A 27 0.90 -2.80 14.52
CA GLN A 27 0.84 -2.52 15.95
C GLN A 27 1.32 -3.74 16.75
N PRO A 28 2.64 -3.90 16.89
CA PRO A 28 3.20 -5.01 17.66
C PRO A 28 2.88 -4.86 19.16
N ALA A 29 2.71 -6.00 19.85
CA ALA A 29 2.52 -6.03 21.30
C ALA A 29 3.66 -5.29 22.02
N GLY A 30 3.31 -4.44 22.99
CA GLY A 30 4.28 -3.68 23.79
C GLY A 30 5.02 -2.55 23.05
N LYS A 31 4.89 -2.41 21.72
CA LYS A 31 5.61 -1.40 20.91
C LYS A 31 4.66 -0.35 20.32
N SER A 32 5.17 0.83 19.98
CA SER A 32 4.40 1.85 19.26
C SER A 32 3.86 1.30 17.95
N ALA A 33 2.69 1.78 17.52
CA ALA A 33 2.23 1.52 16.16
C ALA A 33 3.16 2.21 15.15
N VAL A 34 3.33 1.60 13.99
CA VAL A 34 4.26 2.07 12.96
C VAL A 34 3.61 1.96 11.58
N ILE A 35 3.66 3.06 10.83
CA ILE A 35 3.35 3.06 9.41
C ILE A 35 4.58 2.51 8.68
N ARG A 36 4.36 1.45 7.91
CA ARG A 36 5.35 0.80 7.04
C ARG A 36 5.08 1.16 5.59
N PHE A 37 6.13 1.06 4.77
CA PHE A 37 6.05 1.19 3.32
C PHE A 37 6.84 0.05 2.67
N GLY A 38 6.36 -0.50 1.55
CA GLY A 38 6.97 -1.66 0.90
C GLY A 38 5.95 -2.68 0.41
N GLU A 39 6.29 -3.97 0.50
CA GLU A 39 5.49 -5.08 -0.03
C GLU A 39 5.28 -6.13 1.06
N PHE A 40 4.12 -6.09 1.71
CA PHE A 40 3.87 -6.90 2.91
C PHE A 40 3.93 -8.41 2.63
N ALA A 41 3.35 -8.86 1.52
CA ALA A 41 3.37 -10.27 1.10
C ALA A 41 4.79 -10.78 0.83
N GLU A 42 5.67 -9.93 0.30
CA GLU A 42 7.07 -10.27 0.01
C GLU A 42 7.99 -10.10 1.23
N ASN A 43 7.42 -9.75 2.39
CA ASN A 43 8.18 -9.43 3.59
C ASN A 43 9.24 -8.33 3.36
N LEU A 44 8.93 -7.36 2.48
CA LEU A 44 9.79 -6.23 2.14
C LEU A 44 9.31 -4.97 2.88
N ARG A 45 10.21 -4.34 3.63
CA ARG A 45 10.01 -2.99 4.18
C ARG A 45 11.04 -2.07 3.55
N GLU A 46 10.58 -0.94 3.03
CA GLU A 46 11.45 0.13 2.61
C GLU A 46 12.09 0.82 3.80
N ALA A 47 13.24 1.44 3.56
CA ALA A 47 14.05 2.11 4.59
C ALA A 47 14.45 3.52 4.17
N SER A 48 14.98 4.28 5.14
CA SER A 48 15.70 5.53 4.94
C SER A 48 17.20 5.31 5.20
N PRO A 49 18.09 5.82 4.33
CA PRO A 49 17.78 6.50 3.08
C PRO A 49 17.19 5.53 2.03
N GLY A 50 16.27 6.01 1.19
CA GLY A 50 15.57 5.19 0.20
C GLY A 50 14.19 5.73 -0.19
N TYR A 51 13.31 4.87 -0.69
CA TYR A 51 11.97 5.30 -1.11
C TYR A 51 11.11 5.88 0.04
N LEU A 52 11.45 5.56 1.29
CA LEU A 52 10.82 6.15 2.46
C LEU A 52 11.03 7.68 2.54
N ASP A 53 12.04 8.21 1.84
CA ASP A 53 12.34 9.64 1.76
C ASP A 53 11.39 10.42 0.83
N GLY A 54 10.54 9.73 0.07
CA GLY A 54 9.51 10.35 -0.76
C GLY A 54 8.27 10.83 0.02
N PHE A 55 8.11 10.42 1.27
CA PHE A 55 6.98 10.80 2.12
C PHE A 55 7.21 12.16 2.76
N ASN A 56 6.43 13.15 2.34
CA ASN A 56 6.59 14.54 2.76
C ASN A 56 5.33 15.13 3.39
N LYS A 57 4.16 14.50 3.18
CA LYS A 57 2.86 14.96 3.69
C LYS A 57 2.11 13.88 4.45
N LEU A 58 2.82 12.81 4.86
CA LEU A 58 2.25 11.73 5.64
C LEU A 58 1.65 12.27 6.94
N SER A 59 0.37 12.00 7.14
CA SER A 59 -0.37 12.36 8.34
C SER A 59 -1.11 11.15 8.88
N ALA A 60 -1.41 11.17 10.19
CA ALA A 60 -2.16 10.10 10.84
C ALA A 60 -3.14 10.63 11.88
N LYS A 61 -4.20 9.86 12.11
CA LYS A 61 -5.23 10.14 13.11
C LYS A 61 -5.62 8.87 13.85
N LEU A 62 -6.06 9.03 15.10
CA LEU A 62 -6.81 8.04 15.84
C LEU A 62 -8.30 8.36 15.69
N ILE A 63 -9.09 7.34 15.35
CA ILE A 63 -10.55 7.40 15.31
C ILE A 63 -11.06 6.62 16.51
N SER A 64 -11.79 7.28 17.39
CA SER A 64 -12.39 6.69 18.59
C SER A 64 -13.86 7.10 18.72
N ALA A 65 -14.54 6.62 19.77
CA ALA A 65 -15.88 7.07 20.12
C ALA A 65 -15.96 8.59 20.40
N LYS A 66 -14.83 9.24 20.72
CA LYS A 66 -14.74 10.70 20.96
C LYS A 66 -14.57 11.49 19.66
N GLY A 67 -14.45 10.84 18.51
CA GLY A 67 -14.16 11.45 17.21
C GLY A 67 -12.71 11.19 16.75
N GLU A 68 -12.27 12.01 15.79
CA GLU A 68 -10.91 11.94 15.24
C GLU A 68 -9.95 12.85 16.02
N SER A 69 -8.76 12.34 16.33
CA SER A 69 -7.67 13.13 16.91
C SER A 69 -6.38 12.95 16.11
N PRO A 70 -5.65 14.02 15.78
CA PRO A 70 -4.39 13.92 15.06
C PRO A 70 -3.34 13.18 15.90
N LEU A 71 -2.44 12.48 15.22
CA LEU A 71 -1.31 11.78 15.84
C LEU A 71 0.00 12.43 15.41
N THR A 72 0.95 12.55 16.35
CA THR A 72 2.35 12.76 15.99
C THR A 72 2.86 11.56 15.19
N VAL A 73 3.46 11.85 14.04
CA VAL A 73 4.11 10.91 13.12
C VAL A 73 5.61 11.22 13.14
N ALA A 74 6.43 10.27 13.60
CA ALA A 74 7.89 10.44 13.67
C ALA A 74 8.59 9.44 12.75
N LYS A 75 9.30 9.95 11.75
CA LYS A 75 10.09 9.13 10.82
C LYS A 75 11.21 8.39 11.57
N VAL A 76 11.34 7.11 11.28
CA VAL A 76 12.42 6.22 11.75
C VAL A 76 13.03 5.48 10.55
N ALA A 77 14.06 4.66 10.79
CA ALA A 77 14.83 4.03 9.72
C ALA A 77 13.98 3.16 8.77
N ASP A 78 12.93 2.50 9.26
CA ASP A 78 12.12 1.52 8.53
C ASP A 78 10.61 1.86 8.52
N GLY A 79 10.24 3.12 8.77
CA GLY A 79 8.84 3.56 8.79
C GLY A 79 8.60 4.87 9.54
N PHE A 80 7.39 5.01 10.07
CA PHE A 80 6.97 6.17 10.86
C PHE A 80 6.22 5.74 12.11
N THR A 81 6.74 6.05 13.29
CA THR A 81 6.11 5.72 14.56
C THR A 81 4.96 6.67 14.88
N LEU A 82 3.92 6.13 15.52
CA LEU A 82 2.73 6.86 15.93
C LEU A 82 2.71 7.07 17.44
N SER A 83 2.21 8.24 17.85
CA SER A 83 2.05 8.63 19.26
C SER A 83 0.95 7.87 20.01
N ALA A 84 0.11 7.11 19.32
CA ALA A 84 -0.96 6.31 19.92
C ALA A 84 -1.07 4.92 19.29
N LYS A 85 -1.83 4.07 19.97
CA LYS A 85 -2.26 2.74 19.51
C LYS A 85 -3.78 2.74 19.42
N ALA A 86 -4.34 1.91 18.55
CA ALA A 86 -5.78 1.63 18.54
C ALA A 86 -6.09 0.40 19.39
N VAL A 87 -7.16 0.49 20.19
CA VAL A 87 -7.81 -0.67 20.81
C VAL A 87 -9.00 -1.19 19.98
N ARG A 88 -9.74 -2.18 20.49
CA ARG A 88 -10.78 -2.94 19.76
C ARG A 88 -11.74 -2.11 18.90
N ASN A 89 -12.23 -0.98 19.43
CA ASN A 89 -13.24 -0.14 18.76
C ASN A 89 -12.66 1.15 18.19
N GLU A 90 -11.34 1.19 17.98
CA GLU A 90 -10.64 2.34 17.45
C GLU A 90 -9.98 1.99 16.12
N SER A 91 -9.64 3.01 15.34
CA SER A 91 -8.82 2.86 14.14
C SER A 91 -7.65 3.82 14.19
N LEU A 92 -6.49 3.34 13.77
CA LEU A 92 -5.43 4.24 13.30
C LEU A 92 -5.64 4.41 11.80
N VAL A 93 -5.57 5.64 11.31
CA VAL A 93 -5.66 5.94 9.89
C VAL A 93 -4.51 6.84 9.48
N ALA A 94 -3.98 6.67 8.27
CA ALA A 94 -2.90 7.47 7.73
C ALA A 94 -3.08 7.73 6.23
N GLU A 95 -2.66 8.91 5.77
CA GLU A 95 -2.65 9.27 4.34
C GLU A 95 -1.35 10.00 3.98
N GLU A 96 -0.78 9.61 2.84
CA GLU A 96 0.21 10.39 2.09
C GLU A 96 -0.44 10.80 0.75
N PRO A 97 -0.89 12.06 0.63
CA PRO A 97 -1.59 12.53 -0.55
C PRO A 97 -0.66 12.96 -1.69
N ALA A 98 0.65 13.06 -1.45
CA ALA A 98 1.56 13.82 -2.31
C ALA A 98 2.90 13.13 -2.57
N LEU A 99 2.90 11.82 -2.89
CA LEU A 99 4.14 11.15 -3.32
C LEU A 99 4.70 11.78 -4.61
N PRO A 100 6.03 11.78 -4.82
CA PRO A 100 6.64 12.23 -6.07
C PRO A 100 6.03 11.54 -7.31
N LEU A 101 5.95 12.28 -8.42
CA LEU A 101 5.56 11.67 -9.70
C LEU A 101 6.55 10.57 -10.06
N ARG A 102 6.03 9.50 -10.67
CA ARG A 102 6.85 8.42 -11.19
C ARG A 102 6.29 7.89 -12.49
N LYS A 103 7.19 7.41 -13.35
CA LYS A 103 6.79 6.58 -14.48
C LYS A 103 6.18 5.29 -13.98
N PHE A 104 4.96 4.99 -14.43
CA PHE A 104 4.20 3.85 -13.96
C PHE A 104 3.56 3.08 -15.12
N LYS A 105 3.66 1.75 -15.06
CA LYS A 105 2.97 0.82 -15.96
C LYS A 105 2.09 -0.11 -15.12
N HIS A 106 0.77 0.02 -15.25
CA HIS A 106 -0.13 -0.86 -14.51
C HIS A 106 -0.02 -2.30 -15.01
N GLY A 107 0.36 -3.23 -14.14
CA GLY A 107 0.59 -4.62 -14.50
C GLY A 107 1.79 -4.86 -15.42
N GLY A 108 2.70 -3.88 -15.55
CA GLY A 108 3.92 -4.00 -16.37
C GLY A 108 3.70 -3.97 -17.89
N VAL A 109 2.46 -3.78 -18.36
CA VAL A 109 2.11 -3.78 -19.78
C VAL A 109 1.75 -2.36 -20.25
N GLY A 110 2.11 -2.01 -21.48
CA GLY A 110 1.76 -0.74 -22.13
C GLY A 110 2.79 0.38 -21.95
N GLU A 111 2.42 1.57 -22.43
CA GLU A 111 3.24 2.78 -22.30
C GLU A 111 3.25 3.29 -20.86
N PRO A 112 4.41 3.78 -20.36
CA PRO A 112 4.49 4.35 -19.02
C PRO A 112 3.76 5.68 -18.98
N MET A 113 2.99 5.90 -17.92
CA MET A 113 2.34 7.18 -17.63
C MET A 113 3.09 7.92 -16.52
N ASP A 114 3.06 9.25 -16.52
CA ASP A 114 3.42 10.05 -15.35
C ASP A 114 2.31 9.96 -14.32
N ALA A 115 2.50 9.10 -13.32
CA ALA A 115 1.50 8.84 -12.31
C ALA A 115 1.82 9.57 -11.00
N TRP A 116 0.80 10.21 -10.45
CA TRP A 116 0.78 10.66 -9.06
C TRP A 116 0.16 9.57 -8.17
N PHE A 117 0.63 9.41 -6.94
CA PHE A 117 0.09 8.42 -6.00
C PHE A 117 -0.43 9.06 -4.73
N TRP A 118 -1.61 8.60 -4.32
CA TRP A 118 -2.23 8.84 -3.02
C TRP A 118 -2.31 7.51 -2.28
N MET A 119 -1.69 7.46 -1.11
CA MET A 119 -1.58 6.23 -0.32
C MET A 119 -2.30 6.37 1.01
N SER A 120 -3.13 5.39 1.35
CA SER A 120 -3.93 5.37 2.58
C SER A 120 -3.74 4.05 3.33
N ALA A 121 -3.76 4.10 4.67
CA ALA A 121 -3.71 2.91 5.52
C ALA A 121 -4.68 3.04 6.69
N ARG A 122 -5.39 1.96 6.99
CA ARG A 122 -6.18 1.78 8.21
C ARG A 122 -5.64 0.61 9.01
N TYR A 123 -5.57 0.74 10.32
CA TYR A 123 -5.41 -0.40 11.24
C TYR A 123 -6.60 -0.48 12.19
N MET A 124 -7.09 -1.71 12.38
CA MET A 124 -8.09 -2.05 13.39
C MET A 124 -7.65 -3.29 14.15
N ALA A 125 -7.76 -3.27 15.48
CA ALA A 125 -7.45 -4.44 16.30
C ALA A 125 -8.47 -5.58 16.09
N ASP A 126 -9.69 -5.26 15.66
CA ASP A 126 -10.78 -6.21 15.42
C ASP A 126 -11.60 -5.81 14.18
N ALA A 127 -11.44 -6.56 13.09
CA ALA A 127 -12.20 -6.35 11.86
C ALA A 127 -13.61 -6.95 11.86
N SER A 128 -14.08 -7.53 12.98
CA SER A 128 -15.50 -7.87 13.15
C SER A 128 -16.36 -6.65 13.49
N VAL A 129 -15.74 -5.54 13.90
CA VAL A 129 -16.41 -4.28 14.18
C VAL A 129 -16.54 -3.49 12.89
N ALA A 130 -17.76 -3.09 12.53
CA ALA A 130 -17.99 -2.23 11.36
C ALA A 130 -17.31 -0.86 11.55
N ALA A 131 -16.70 -0.33 10.49
CA ALA A 131 -16.11 1.00 10.49
C ALA A 131 -16.76 1.90 9.43
N LYS A 132 -16.82 3.20 9.73
CA LYS A 132 -17.19 4.21 8.75
C LYS A 132 -15.93 4.65 7.99
N PRO A 133 -16.00 4.82 6.66
CA PRO A 133 -14.87 5.36 5.91
C PRO A 133 -14.49 6.78 6.35
N SER A 134 -13.20 7.07 6.33
CA SER A 134 -12.63 8.37 6.71
C SER A 134 -11.42 8.77 5.86
N LEU A 135 -10.97 7.90 4.95
CA LEU A 135 -9.83 8.10 4.06
C LEU A 135 -10.31 8.42 2.64
N THR A 136 -9.44 9.01 1.81
CA THR A 136 -9.75 9.33 0.41
C THR A 136 -10.07 8.08 -0.38
N MET A 137 -9.24 7.06 -0.28
CA MET A 137 -9.60 5.68 -0.62
C MET A 137 -9.53 4.88 0.68
N ASP A 138 -10.54 4.09 0.97
CA ASP A 138 -10.64 3.37 2.23
C ASP A 138 -11.07 1.92 2.01
N ILE A 139 -10.62 1.05 2.91
CA ILE A 139 -11.08 -0.33 3.00
C ILE A 139 -11.59 -0.49 4.44
N VAL A 140 -12.89 -0.70 4.58
CA VAL A 140 -13.53 -0.83 5.90
C VAL A 140 -14.20 -2.19 6.07
N PRO A 141 -14.13 -2.81 7.26
CA PRO A 141 -15.01 -3.93 7.59
C PRO A 141 -16.46 -3.47 7.67
N THR A 142 -17.37 -4.33 7.21
CA THR A 142 -18.82 -4.05 7.24
C THR A 142 -19.52 -4.51 8.52
N GLY A 143 -18.80 -5.19 9.41
CA GLY A 143 -19.33 -5.87 10.58
C GLY A 143 -19.82 -7.30 10.32
N LYS A 144 -19.88 -7.73 9.06
CA LYS A 144 -20.07 -9.13 8.71
C LYS A 144 -18.71 -9.79 8.51
N ALA A 145 -18.56 -11.02 9.01
CA ALA A 145 -17.31 -11.77 8.90
C ALA A 145 -16.87 -11.87 7.43
N GLY A 146 -15.61 -11.50 7.15
CA GLY A 146 -15.00 -11.58 5.81
C GLY A 146 -15.53 -10.58 4.78
N GLU A 147 -16.54 -9.75 5.08
CA GLU A 147 -17.10 -8.75 4.16
C GLU A 147 -16.49 -7.37 4.42
N PHE A 148 -15.85 -6.82 3.39
CA PHE A 148 -15.22 -5.50 3.40
C PHE A 148 -15.83 -4.61 2.32
N GLN A 149 -15.81 -3.30 2.54
CA GLN A 149 -16.22 -2.30 1.56
C GLN A 149 -15.03 -1.43 1.16
N ILE A 150 -14.90 -1.18 -0.15
CA ILE A 150 -13.97 -0.21 -0.71
C ILE A 150 -14.76 1.02 -1.11
N VAL A 151 -14.30 2.18 -0.65
CA VAL A 151 -14.81 3.47 -1.10
C VAL A 151 -13.69 4.34 -1.65
N LEU A 152 -14.03 5.20 -2.59
CA LEU A 152 -13.16 6.25 -3.12
C LEU A 152 -13.95 7.57 -3.10
N LYS A 153 -13.41 8.59 -2.42
CA LYS A 153 -14.03 9.91 -2.25
C LYS A 153 -15.48 9.81 -1.72
N GLY A 154 -15.68 8.92 -0.74
CA GLY A 154 -16.98 8.66 -0.13
C GLY A 154 -17.96 7.82 -0.98
N GLN A 155 -17.60 7.45 -2.20
CA GLN A 155 -18.44 6.64 -3.09
C GLN A 155 -18.02 5.17 -3.08
N PRO A 156 -18.96 4.21 -3.08
CA PRO A 156 -18.64 2.80 -3.26
C PRO A 156 -17.88 2.55 -4.56
N LEU A 157 -16.79 1.78 -4.47
CA LEU A 157 -15.94 1.50 -5.62
C LEU A 157 -16.15 0.06 -6.12
N ALA A 158 -16.95 -0.09 -7.16
CA ALA A 158 -17.30 -1.39 -7.74
C ALA A 158 -16.17 -2.01 -8.59
N LYS A 159 -16.26 -3.33 -8.83
CA LYS A 159 -15.36 -4.12 -9.71
C LYS A 159 -13.87 -3.95 -9.38
N THR A 160 -13.54 -3.60 -8.15
CA THR A 160 -12.19 -3.31 -7.70
C THR A 160 -11.57 -4.56 -7.09
N LYS A 161 -10.33 -4.86 -7.50
CA LYS A 161 -9.55 -5.97 -6.97
C LYS A 161 -9.20 -5.69 -5.51
N LEU A 162 -9.67 -6.55 -4.60
CA LEU A 162 -9.28 -6.61 -3.21
C LEU A 162 -8.36 -7.80 -3.01
N VAL A 163 -7.18 -7.59 -2.44
CA VAL A 163 -6.19 -8.63 -2.17
C VAL A 163 -5.97 -8.75 -0.67
N ALA A 164 -6.34 -9.88 -0.08
CA ALA A 164 -5.91 -10.26 1.25
C ALA A 164 -4.53 -10.88 1.18
N MET A 165 -3.66 -10.53 2.12
CA MET A 165 -2.31 -11.07 2.21
C MET A 165 -1.89 -11.32 3.66
N VAL A 166 -1.06 -12.33 3.85
CA VAL A 166 -0.32 -12.61 5.09
C VAL A 166 1.18 -12.59 4.79
N GLN A 167 2.01 -12.45 5.82
CA GLN A 167 3.46 -12.25 5.67
C GLN A 167 4.22 -13.47 5.10
N SER A 168 3.57 -14.62 4.94
CA SER A 168 4.13 -15.78 4.25
C SER A 168 4.14 -15.65 2.73
N GLY A 169 3.56 -14.57 2.19
CA GLY A 169 3.33 -14.40 0.76
C GLY A 169 2.05 -15.05 0.24
N TRP A 170 1.23 -15.67 1.12
CA TRP A 170 -0.09 -16.12 0.69
C TRP A 170 -0.97 -14.91 0.38
N GLU A 171 -1.71 -15.01 -0.73
CA GLU A 171 -2.71 -14.03 -1.14
C GLU A 171 -4.05 -14.68 -1.51
N LYS A 172 -5.15 -13.94 -1.31
CA LYS A 172 -6.47 -14.23 -1.87
C LYS A 172 -7.06 -12.99 -2.49
N VAL A 173 -7.67 -13.18 -3.65
CA VAL A 173 -8.31 -12.11 -4.42
C VAL A 173 -9.82 -12.24 -4.34
N ALA A 174 -10.48 -11.10 -4.16
CA ALA A 174 -11.90 -10.91 -4.42
C ALA A 174 -12.11 -9.63 -5.23
N TYR A 175 -13.31 -9.45 -5.78
CA TYR A 175 -13.68 -8.22 -6.50
C TYR A 175 -14.93 -7.63 -5.88
N THR A 176 -15.00 -6.30 -5.82
CA THR A 176 -16.15 -5.63 -5.25
C THR A 176 -17.37 -5.67 -6.16
N ASP A 177 -18.55 -5.80 -5.55
CA ASP A 177 -19.86 -5.67 -6.18
C ASP A 177 -20.23 -4.19 -6.46
N ALA A 178 -21.47 -3.94 -6.91
CA ALA A 178 -21.97 -2.60 -7.19
C ALA A 178 -22.02 -1.68 -5.96
N GLN A 179 -22.06 -2.26 -4.75
CA GLN A 179 -22.05 -1.54 -3.48
C GLN A 179 -20.62 -1.39 -2.92
N GLY A 180 -19.60 -1.71 -3.72
CA GLY A 180 -18.20 -1.63 -3.33
C GLY A 180 -17.80 -2.72 -2.34
N LYS A 181 -18.58 -3.80 -2.18
CA LYS A 181 -18.35 -4.84 -1.18
C LYS A 181 -17.74 -6.09 -1.78
N ALA A 182 -16.83 -6.71 -1.05
CA ALA A 182 -16.23 -8.00 -1.42
C ALA A 182 -16.16 -8.91 -0.19
N HIS A 183 -16.25 -10.21 -0.42
CA HIS A 183 -16.08 -11.24 0.61
C HIS A 183 -14.77 -12.01 0.40
N LEU A 184 -14.06 -12.30 1.48
CA LEU A 184 -12.81 -13.04 1.48
C LEU A 184 -12.84 -14.15 2.53
N ASP A 185 -12.46 -15.36 2.12
CA ASP A 185 -12.15 -16.45 3.05
C ASP A 185 -10.77 -16.22 3.67
N LEU A 186 -10.73 -16.08 5.00
CA LEU A 186 -9.52 -15.76 5.78
C LEU A 186 -9.19 -16.91 6.74
N PRO A 187 -8.57 -18.00 6.27
CA PRO A 187 -8.50 -19.25 7.02
C PRO A 187 -7.51 -19.25 8.19
N TRP A 188 -6.47 -18.43 8.18
CA TRP A 188 -5.48 -18.37 9.26
C TRP A 188 -5.86 -17.37 10.34
N LYS A 189 -5.50 -17.66 11.60
CA LYS A 189 -5.37 -16.64 12.64
C LYS A 189 -4.11 -15.81 12.42
N GLY A 190 -4.11 -14.55 12.85
CA GLY A 190 -2.96 -13.65 12.76
C GLY A 190 -3.23 -12.38 11.97
N GLN A 191 -2.16 -11.65 11.65
CA GLN A 191 -2.26 -10.38 10.94
C GLN A 191 -2.55 -10.58 9.46
N TYR A 192 -3.59 -9.90 8.97
CA TYR A 192 -3.82 -9.69 7.55
C TYR A 192 -3.57 -8.24 7.19
N VAL A 193 -3.10 -8.04 5.95
CA VAL A 193 -3.21 -6.76 5.27
C VAL A 193 -4.13 -6.98 4.07
N LEU A 194 -5.14 -6.15 3.91
CA LEU A 194 -5.91 -6.06 2.67
C LEU A 194 -5.39 -4.90 1.86
N ARG A 195 -5.29 -5.05 0.54
CA ARG A 195 -4.87 -3.99 -0.38
C ARG A 195 -5.86 -3.86 -1.53
N ALA A 196 -6.13 -2.63 -1.91
CA ALA A 196 -6.82 -2.29 -3.14
C ALA A 196 -6.11 -1.13 -3.84
N MET A 197 -6.22 -1.09 -5.16
CA MET A 197 -5.68 -0.02 -5.99
C MET A 197 -6.70 0.39 -7.03
N HIS A 198 -6.82 1.71 -7.25
CA HIS A 198 -7.61 2.30 -8.32
C HIS A 198 -6.74 3.30 -9.09
N ILE A 199 -6.85 3.31 -10.42
CA ILE A 199 -6.17 4.30 -11.26
C ILE A 199 -7.24 5.12 -11.96
N ASP A 200 -7.26 6.41 -11.63
CA ASP A 200 -7.99 7.40 -12.39
C ASP A 200 -7.04 7.94 -13.47
N ARG A 201 -7.38 7.71 -14.74
CA ARG A 201 -6.57 8.12 -15.91
C ARG A 201 -6.98 9.50 -16.45
N THR A 202 -7.61 10.32 -15.62
CA THR A 202 -7.87 11.71 -15.95
C THR A 202 -6.58 12.50 -15.76
N PRO A 203 -6.01 13.11 -16.82
CA PRO A 203 -4.83 13.95 -16.69
C PRO A 203 -5.12 15.19 -15.87
N GLY A 204 -4.09 15.75 -15.24
CA GLY A 204 -4.22 16.96 -14.44
C GLY A 204 -2.90 17.62 -14.11
N GLU A 205 -2.97 18.58 -13.19
CA GLU A 205 -1.84 19.37 -12.72
C GLU A 205 -1.83 19.39 -11.20
N ARG A 206 -0.63 19.43 -10.60
CA ARG A 206 -0.42 19.61 -9.16
C ARG A 206 0.65 20.65 -8.89
N ALA A 207 0.65 21.23 -7.70
CA ALA A 207 1.77 22.05 -7.25
C ALA A 207 3.02 21.17 -6.99
N GLY A 208 4.11 21.44 -7.69
CA GLY A 208 5.43 20.85 -7.47
C GLY A 208 6.41 21.83 -6.81
N ALA A 209 7.59 21.33 -6.45
CA ALA A 209 8.63 22.14 -5.81
C ALA A 209 9.19 23.25 -6.72
N ASN A 210 9.15 23.02 -8.05
CA ASN A 210 9.71 23.91 -9.06
C ASN A 210 8.64 24.54 -9.96
N GLY A 211 7.39 24.60 -9.49
CA GLY A 211 6.23 25.03 -10.27
C GLY A 211 5.23 23.89 -10.51
N PRO A 212 4.22 24.12 -11.36
CA PRO A 212 3.21 23.11 -11.63
C PRO A 212 3.78 21.87 -12.33
N GLU A 213 3.32 20.69 -11.92
CA GLU A 213 3.69 19.39 -12.48
C GLU A 213 2.45 18.73 -13.09
N HIS A 214 2.56 18.32 -14.36
CA HIS A 214 1.52 17.57 -15.04
C HIS A 214 1.59 16.08 -14.71
N TYR A 215 0.44 15.42 -14.63
CA TYR A 215 0.33 13.97 -14.51
C TYR A 215 -0.73 13.44 -15.48
N ASP A 216 -0.52 12.21 -15.95
CA ASP A 216 -1.43 11.50 -16.84
C ASP A 216 -2.53 10.74 -16.09
N GLY A 217 -2.29 10.44 -14.81
CA GLY A 217 -3.27 9.83 -13.94
C GLY A 217 -2.85 9.80 -12.48
N ILE A 218 -3.81 9.46 -11.61
CA ILE A 218 -3.60 9.29 -10.18
C ILE A 218 -3.93 7.87 -9.74
N GLY A 219 -2.97 7.23 -9.07
CA GLY A 219 -3.12 5.95 -8.41
C GLY A 219 -3.50 6.13 -6.94
N TYR A 220 -4.70 5.68 -6.59
CA TYR A 220 -5.11 5.53 -5.19
C TYR A 220 -4.77 4.11 -4.73
N VAL A 221 -4.02 4.00 -3.64
CA VAL A 221 -3.70 2.72 -3.00
C VAL A 221 -4.17 2.81 -1.56
N SER A 222 -4.98 1.85 -1.12
CA SER A 222 -5.43 1.77 0.27
C SER A 222 -5.15 0.41 0.86
N THR A 223 -4.84 0.39 2.15
CA THR A 223 -4.75 -0.85 2.93
C THR A 223 -5.61 -0.84 4.19
N LEU A 224 -5.99 -2.04 4.62
CA LEU A 224 -6.55 -2.32 5.94
C LEU A 224 -5.72 -3.41 6.60
N THR A 225 -5.07 -3.11 7.73
CA THR A 225 -4.44 -4.10 8.61
C THR A 225 -5.37 -4.47 9.75
N PHE A 226 -5.48 -5.76 10.06
CA PHE A 226 -6.12 -6.23 11.29
C PHE A 226 -5.54 -7.57 11.76
N VAL A 227 -5.83 -7.93 13.01
CA VAL A 227 -5.45 -9.23 13.58
C VAL A 227 -6.70 -10.08 13.72
N LYS A 228 -6.75 -11.20 12.99
CA LYS A 228 -7.81 -12.20 13.14
C LYS A 228 -7.48 -13.11 14.33
N PRO A 229 -8.34 -13.20 15.36
CA PRO A 229 -8.02 -13.92 16.61
C PRO A 229 -8.07 -15.45 16.47
N ASP A 230 -8.76 -15.95 15.44
CA ASP A 230 -9.16 -17.34 15.27
C ASP A 230 -8.84 -17.87 13.86
N GLY A 231 -8.93 -19.20 13.67
CA GLY A 231 -8.58 -19.88 12.42
C GLY A 231 -7.40 -20.84 12.56
N ALA A 232 -6.96 -21.40 11.44
CA ALA A 232 -5.79 -22.28 11.38
C ALA A 232 -4.52 -21.57 11.84
N ALA A 233 -3.50 -22.34 12.22
CA ALA A 233 -2.20 -21.79 12.61
C ALA A 233 -1.62 -20.90 11.48
N PRO A 234 -1.03 -19.73 11.80
CA PRO A 234 -0.47 -18.85 10.79
C PRO A 234 0.65 -19.55 10.02
N LEU A 235 0.73 -19.25 8.72
CA LEU A 235 1.89 -19.64 7.93
C LEU A 235 3.13 -18.87 8.43
N PRO A 236 4.31 -19.51 8.50
CA PRO A 236 5.55 -18.80 8.80
C PRO A 236 5.77 -17.65 7.82
N ALA A 237 6.29 -16.52 8.31
CA ALA A 237 6.67 -15.41 7.44
C ALA A 237 7.71 -15.87 6.40
N GLY A 238 7.64 -15.29 5.20
CA GLY A 238 8.69 -15.47 4.20
C GLY A 238 10.03 -14.90 4.68
N PRO A 239 11.13 -15.11 3.95
CA PRO A 239 12.40 -14.45 4.27
C PRO A 239 12.25 -12.93 4.24
N VAL A 240 12.95 -12.21 5.12
CA VAL A 240 12.96 -10.74 5.07
C VAL A 240 13.70 -10.30 3.82
N MET A 241 13.03 -9.50 2.98
CA MET A 241 13.62 -8.95 1.77
C MET A 241 14.28 -7.59 2.04
N PRO A 242 15.44 -7.30 1.42
CA PRO A 242 16.10 -6.02 1.59
C PRO A 242 15.25 -4.87 1.00
N PRO A 243 15.37 -3.64 1.54
CA PRO A 243 14.76 -2.45 0.93
C PRO A 243 15.19 -2.27 -0.53
N ASN A 244 14.30 -1.71 -1.35
CA ASN A 244 14.65 -1.39 -2.72
C ASN A 244 15.54 -0.16 -2.79
N LYS A 245 16.39 -0.10 -3.82
CA LYS A 245 17.23 1.07 -4.10
C LYS A 245 16.51 2.00 -5.07
N PRO A 246 16.33 3.29 -4.75
CA PRO A 246 15.90 4.26 -5.73
C PRO A 246 16.89 4.32 -6.90
N PRO A 247 16.42 4.63 -8.13
CA PRO A 247 17.34 4.90 -9.22
C PRO A 247 18.27 6.06 -8.83
N VAL A 248 19.58 5.86 -9.03
CA VAL A 248 20.59 6.90 -8.78
C VAL A 248 20.34 8.03 -9.77
N ALA A 249 20.15 9.26 -9.29
CA ALA A 249 20.04 10.42 -10.17
C ALA A 249 21.29 10.50 -11.06
N ALA A 250 21.10 10.64 -12.37
CA ALA A 250 22.22 10.85 -13.29
C ALA A 250 23.00 12.10 -12.84
N PRO A 251 24.35 12.08 -12.86
CA PRO A 251 25.13 13.25 -12.51
C PRO A 251 24.71 14.40 -13.43
N VAL A 252 24.36 15.54 -12.83
CA VAL A 252 24.08 16.77 -13.58
C VAL A 252 25.35 17.12 -14.32
N ALA A 253 25.35 17.03 -15.66
CA ALA A 253 26.45 17.48 -16.47
C ALA A 253 26.70 18.95 -16.14
N ALA A 254 27.87 19.26 -15.57
CA ALA A 254 28.27 20.62 -15.28
C ALA A 254 28.19 21.40 -16.60
N ALA A 255 27.29 22.39 -16.67
CA ALA A 255 27.23 23.31 -17.78
C ALA A 255 28.62 23.97 -17.89
N ALA A 256 29.36 23.61 -18.95
CA ALA A 256 30.59 24.28 -19.29
C ALA A 256 30.27 25.77 -19.46
N GLN A 257 30.76 26.59 -18.54
CA GLN A 257 30.72 28.04 -18.67
C GLN A 257 31.56 28.40 -19.89
N GLY A 258 30.89 28.65 -21.01
CA GLY A 258 31.52 29.20 -22.20
C GLY A 258 32.04 30.59 -21.88
N THR A 259 33.34 30.70 -21.65
CA THR A 259 34.04 31.98 -21.61
C THR A 259 33.99 32.58 -23.02
N THR A 260 33.04 33.50 -23.23
CA THR A 260 33.10 34.45 -24.33
C THR A 260 34.01 35.60 -23.89
N ALA A 261 35.30 35.50 -24.21
CA ALA A 261 36.17 36.66 -24.22
C ALA A 261 36.15 37.27 -25.62
N ALA A 262 35.47 38.40 -25.75
CA ALA A 262 35.53 39.27 -26.92
C ALA A 262 36.30 40.54 -26.56
N LYS A 263 37.53 40.64 -27.08
CA LYS A 263 38.23 41.81 -27.67
C LYS A 263 39.74 41.65 -27.55
#